data_AF-A0AAE0KR89-F1
#
_entry.id   AF-A0AAE0KR89-F1
#
_cell.length_a   1.000
_cell.length_b   1.000
_cell.length_c   1.000
_cell.angle_alpha   90.00
_cell.angle_beta   90.00
_cell.angle_gamma   90.00
#
_symmetry.space_group_name_H-M   'P 1'
#
loop_
_entity.id
_entity.type
_entity.pdbx_description
1 polymer ?
#
loop_
_entity_poly.entity_id
_entity_poly.type
_entity_poly.pdbx_seq_one_letter_code
_entity_poly.pdbx_strand_id
1 'polypeptide(L)'
;MCRKSVKARAMVPYALFPALCLVDLGCIHKELKAVQLKTLNKERAEMITGKWLDTGRIPSFAEVANDERILIPASLDEGSLPLQIRPLGDVVPTVEELDAVLAASCRVLGQPTKYVLTYRPAEKKHGLHSALQRWMAKAVYGNRKSRIRGRAVVALHSDAATSDILCALLQAAHLRRLPYRADLTAEQARSWAMEESLRRAVRDQQSFMRAASSEGWITKTVLLSSAERATFHVDGGMQALAKACQETVGSRR
;
A
#
# COMPACT_ATOMS: atom_id res chain seq x y z
N MET A 1 12.32 -31.86 44.65
CA MET A 1 13.03 -33.04 44.09
C MET A 1 14.15 -32.64 43.10
N CYS A 2 15.08 -31.73 43.44
CA CYS A 2 16.22 -31.37 42.55
C CYS A 2 17.56 -31.20 43.30
N ARG A 3 17.86 -32.06 44.28
CA ARG A 3 19.04 -31.87 45.14
C ARG A 3 20.35 -32.48 44.59
N LYS A 4 20.33 -33.35 43.56
CA LYS A 4 21.45 -34.28 43.28
C LYS A 4 22.26 -34.14 41.97
N SER A 5 22.03 -33.17 41.07
CA SER A 5 22.88 -33.05 39.85
C SER A 5 23.31 -31.61 39.56
N VAL A 6 24.63 -31.36 39.59
CA VAL A 6 25.26 -30.07 39.26
C VAL A 6 24.98 -29.68 37.80
N LYS A 7 24.95 -30.66 36.89
CA LYS A 7 24.63 -30.45 35.47
C LYS A 7 23.17 -30.00 35.27
N ALA A 8 22.24 -30.51 36.07
CA ALA A 8 20.85 -30.08 36.01
C ALA A 8 20.69 -28.61 36.45
N ARG A 9 21.38 -28.18 37.51
CA ARG A 9 21.38 -26.76 37.95
C ARG A 9 22.01 -25.84 36.90
N ALA A 10 23.05 -26.31 36.20
CA ALA A 10 23.68 -25.56 35.12
C ALA A 10 22.76 -25.40 33.89
N MET A 11 21.86 -26.36 33.61
CA MET A 11 20.89 -26.27 32.51
C MET A 11 19.66 -25.41 32.81
N VAL A 12 19.32 -25.19 34.09
CA VAL A 12 18.15 -24.37 34.46
C VAL A 12 18.20 -22.97 33.84
N PRO A 13 19.31 -22.19 33.91
CA PRO A 13 19.39 -20.89 33.26
C PRO A 13 19.20 -20.94 31.74
N TYR A 14 19.74 -21.96 31.06
CA TYR A 14 19.63 -22.10 29.60
C TYR A 14 18.20 -22.41 29.14
N ALA A 15 17.37 -23.03 29.98
CA ALA A 15 15.96 -23.26 29.68
C ALA A 15 15.05 -22.12 30.17
N LEU A 16 15.33 -21.62 31.38
CA LEU A 16 14.50 -20.61 32.03
C LEU A 16 14.65 -19.24 31.39
N PHE A 17 15.87 -18.86 30.98
CA PHE A 17 16.10 -17.55 30.36
C PHE A 17 15.33 -17.38 29.05
N PRO A 18 15.38 -18.29 28.05
CA PRO A 18 14.55 -18.19 26.87
C PRO A 18 13.05 -18.19 27.19
N ALA A 19 12.60 -19.00 28.16
CA ALA A 19 11.19 -19.02 28.56
C ALA A 19 10.73 -17.67 29.13
N LEU A 20 11.54 -17.06 30.00
CA LEU A 20 11.28 -15.73 30.55
C LEU A 20 11.36 -14.66 29.46
N CYS A 21 12.32 -14.72 28.55
CA CYS A 21 12.41 -13.81 27.41
C CYS A 21 11.18 -13.90 26.48
N LEU A 22 10.61 -15.10 26.28
CA LEU A 22 9.38 -15.26 25.49
C LEU A 22 8.17 -14.64 26.19
N VAL A 23 8.08 -14.79 27.52
CA VAL A 23 7.04 -14.13 28.32
C VAL A 23 7.20 -12.61 28.28
N ASP A 24 8.41 -12.12 28.51
CA ASP A 24 8.75 -10.70 28.48
C ASP A 24 8.47 -10.08 27.11
N LEU A 25 8.90 -10.73 26.02
CA LEU A 25 8.59 -10.31 24.66
C LEU A 25 7.08 -10.30 24.39
N GLY A 26 6.34 -11.26 24.94
CA GLY A 26 4.88 -11.31 24.86
C GLY A 26 4.21 -10.15 25.61
N CYS A 27 4.73 -9.77 26.78
CA CYS A 27 4.27 -8.61 27.55
C CYS A 27 4.56 -7.32 26.78
N ILE A 28 5.80 -7.12 26.31
CA ILE A 28 6.21 -5.97 25.49
C ILE A 28 5.34 -5.88 24.23
N HIS A 29 5.06 -7.00 23.57
CA HIS A 29 4.21 -7.01 22.39
C HIS A 29 2.78 -6.53 22.70
N LYS A 30 2.19 -6.98 23.83
CA LYS A 30 0.87 -6.53 24.27
C LYS A 30 0.86 -5.05 24.61
N GLU A 31 1.89 -4.56 25.30
CA GLU A 31 2.02 -3.14 25.62
C GLU A 31 2.12 -2.29 24.35
N LEU A 32 2.93 -2.71 23.37
CA LEU A 32 3.04 -2.04 22.08
C LEU A 32 1.70 -2.03 21.31
N LYS A 33 0.95 -3.13 21.33
CA LYS A 33 -0.40 -3.21 20.73
C LYS A 33 -1.43 -2.35 21.45
N ALA A 34 -1.27 -2.14 22.76
CA ALA A 34 -2.17 -1.29 23.55
C ALA A 34 -1.97 0.20 23.23
N VAL A 35 -0.80 0.60 22.74
CA VAL A 35 -0.54 1.98 22.28
C VAL A 35 -1.24 2.21 20.93
N GLN A 36 -2.46 2.74 21.02
CA GLN A 36 -3.27 3.08 19.86
C GLN A 36 -2.78 4.37 19.20
N LEU A 37 -1.88 4.22 18.23
CA LEU A 37 -1.35 5.36 17.47
C LEU A 37 -2.42 5.92 16.51
N LYS A 38 -2.77 7.19 16.72
CA LYS A 38 -3.75 7.92 15.89
C LYS A 38 -3.17 8.43 14.56
N THR A 39 -1.84 8.41 14.43
CA THR A 39 -1.15 8.83 13.21
C THR A 39 -1.27 7.77 12.12
N LEU A 40 -1.59 8.22 10.91
CA LEU A 40 -1.62 7.36 9.74
C LEU A 40 -0.19 7.13 9.26
N ASN A 41 0.28 5.88 9.31
CA ASN A 41 1.37 5.43 8.46
C ASN A 41 0.77 4.86 7.16
N LYS A 42 1.61 4.53 6.17
CA LYS A 42 1.13 3.94 4.91
C LYS A 42 0.31 2.66 5.13
N GLU A 43 0.79 1.74 5.96
CA GLU A 43 0.15 0.44 6.20
C GLU A 43 -1.26 0.58 6.82
N ARG A 44 -1.39 1.45 7.82
CA ARG A 44 -2.68 1.79 8.44
C ARG A 44 -3.61 2.46 7.44
N ALA A 45 -3.09 3.37 6.61
CA ALA A 45 -3.89 4.00 5.58
C ALA A 45 -4.41 2.96 4.57
N GLU A 46 -3.59 1.98 4.18
CA GLU A 46 -4.02 0.84 3.35
C GLU A 46 -5.11 0.00 4.05
N MET A 47 -4.92 -0.37 5.32
CA MET A 47 -5.91 -1.15 6.08
C MET A 47 -7.25 -0.42 6.22
N ILE A 48 -7.21 0.86 6.59
CA ILE A 48 -8.39 1.72 6.75
C ILE A 48 -9.12 1.88 5.42
N THR A 49 -8.39 2.19 4.34
CA THR A 49 -8.95 2.30 2.99
C THR A 49 -9.58 0.99 2.54
N GLY A 50 -8.91 -0.13 2.82
CA GLY A 50 -9.39 -1.48 2.57
C GLY A 50 -10.75 -1.73 3.23
N LYS A 51 -10.81 -1.57 4.56
CA LYS A 51 -12.04 -1.79 5.34
C LYS A 51 -13.15 -0.81 4.97
N TRP A 52 -12.83 0.46 4.74
CA TRP A 52 -13.82 1.48 4.37
C TRP A 52 -14.50 1.15 3.04
N LEU A 53 -13.73 0.72 2.04
CA LEU A 53 -14.32 0.33 0.75
C LEU A 53 -15.09 -0.99 0.79
N ASP A 54 -14.78 -1.89 1.73
CA ASP A 54 -15.48 -3.17 1.85
C ASP A 54 -16.74 -3.07 2.73
N THR A 55 -16.77 -2.16 3.71
CA THR A 55 -17.84 -2.08 4.74
C THR A 55 -18.55 -0.73 4.83
N GLY A 56 -18.01 0.32 4.19
CA GLY A 56 -18.47 1.71 4.35
C GLY A 56 -18.05 2.37 5.67
N ARG A 57 -17.42 1.62 6.59
CA ARG A 57 -17.04 2.09 7.94
C ARG A 57 -15.53 2.27 8.06
N ILE A 58 -15.13 3.35 8.75
CA ILE A 58 -13.74 3.52 9.18
C ILE A 58 -13.50 2.67 10.43
N PRO A 59 -12.47 1.81 10.45
CA PRO A 59 -12.15 1.01 11.63
C PRO A 59 -11.64 1.86 12.78
N SER A 60 -11.91 1.39 14.01
CA SER A 60 -11.37 2.01 15.22
C SER A 60 -9.86 1.77 15.36
N PHE A 61 -9.18 2.57 16.20
CA PHE A 61 -7.75 2.39 16.44
C PHE A 61 -7.42 1.01 17.01
N ALA A 62 -8.27 0.48 17.88
CA ALA A 62 -8.08 -0.85 18.48
C ALA A 62 -8.12 -1.95 17.41
N GLU A 63 -9.08 -1.86 16.46
CA GLU A 63 -9.18 -2.80 15.35
C GLU A 63 -7.95 -2.74 14.44
N VAL A 64 -7.48 -1.54 14.09
CA VAL A 64 -6.29 -1.38 13.24
C VAL A 64 -5.03 -1.83 13.97
N ALA A 65 -4.87 -1.46 15.25
CA ALA A 65 -3.74 -1.87 16.06
C ALA A 65 -3.69 -3.40 16.20
N ASN A 66 -4.83 -4.08 16.36
CA ASN A 66 -4.88 -5.54 16.43
C ASN A 66 -4.46 -6.21 15.10
N ASP A 67 -4.86 -5.63 13.97
CA ASP A 67 -4.53 -6.15 12.63
C ASP A 67 -3.11 -5.80 12.16
N GLU A 68 -2.48 -4.74 12.72
CA GLU A 68 -1.14 -4.26 12.34
C GLU A 68 -0.03 -5.27 12.68
N ARG A 69 0.98 -5.44 11.81
CA ARG A 69 2.08 -6.39 12.06
C ARG A 69 3.26 -5.69 12.74
N ILE A 70 3.45 -5.92 14.04
CA ILE A 70 4.52 -5.25 14.83
C ILE A 70 5.83 -6.08 14.91
N LEU A 71 5.78 -7.42 14.84
CA LEU A 71 6.97 -8.28 15.01
C LEU A 71 7.06 -9.35 13.90
N ILE A 72 8.25 -9.42 13.24
CA ILE A 72 8.77 -10.45 12.29
C ILE A 72 8.20 -10.48 10.85
N PRO A 73 9.09 -10.60 9.84
CA PRO A 73 9.66 -9.44 9.16
C PRO A 73 8.57 -8.58 8.50
N ALA A 74 8.79 -7.26 8.45
CA ALA A 74 7.92 -6.33 7.74
C ALA A 74 7.89 -6.68 6.25
N SER A 75 7.03 -7.61 5.86
CA SER A 75 6.65 -7.80 4.47
C SER A 75 5.80 -6.60 4.06
N LEU A 76 6.48 -5.47 3.78
CA LEU A 76 5.91 -4.23 3.23
C LEU A 76 5.11 -4.48 1.93
N ASP A 77 5.27 -5.67 1.34
CA ASP A 77 4.63 -6.17 0.14
C ASP A 77 3.35 -7.01 0.39
N GLU A 78 2.97 -7.26 1.64
CA GLU A 78 1.83 -8.14 2.01
C GLU A 78 0.70 -7.40 2.75
N GLY A 79 0.64 -6.07 2.63
CA GLY A 79 -0.51 -5.29 3.09
C GLY A 79 -1.83 -5.77 2.46
N SER A 80 -2.97 -5.37 3.04
CA SER A 80 -4.28 -5.66 2.43
C SER A 80 -4.42 -5.06 1.02
N LEU A 81 -3.61 -4.03 0.74
CA LEU A 81 -3.56 -3.29 -0.50
C LEU A 81 -2.12 -2.88 -0.82
N PRO A 82 -1.16 -3.78 -1.10
CA PRO A 82 0.26 -3.44 -1.14
C PRO A 82 0.55 -2.38 -2.20
N LEU A 83 0.68 -1.12 -1.77
CA LEU A 83 1.01 0.02 -2.60
C LEU A 83 2.48 0.35 -2.36
N GLN A 84 3.26 0.34 -3.43
CA GLN A 84 4.67 0.71 -3.34
C GLN A 84 4.83 2.16 -3.76
N ILE A 85 5.38 2.99 -2.87
CA ILE A 85 5.80 4.34 -3.24
C ILE A 85 7.26 4.26 -3.65
N ARG A 86 7.57 4.72 -4.87
CA ARG A 86 8.88 4.57 -5.53
C ARG A 86 9.25 5.85 -6.29
N PRO A 87 10.55 6.05 -6.59
CA PRO A 87 10.98 7.12 -7.48
C PRO A 87 10.32 7.01 -8.86
N LEU A 88 10.15 8.15 -9.55
CA LEU A 88 9.43 8.21 -10.83
C LEU A 88 9.96 7.21 -11.88
N GLY A 89 11.28 7.05 -12.01
CA GLY A 89 11.89 6.13 -12.98
C GLY A 89 11.57 4.65 -12.73
N ASP A 90 11.34 4.26 -11.48
CA ASP A 90 10.91 2.89 -11.15
C ASP A 90 9.44 2.66 -11.50
N VAL A 91 8.61 3.69 -11.34
CA VAL A 91 7.16 3.64 -11.61
C VAL A 91 6.93 3.62 -13.11
N VAL A 92 7.49 4.61 -13.82
CA VAL A 92 7.26 4.83 -15.23
C VAL A 92 8.61 4.91 -15.95
N PRO A 93 9.03 3.82 -16.62
CA PRO A 93 10.35 3.75 -17.23
C PRO A 93 10.39 4.43 -18.60
N THR A 94 9.24 4.61 -19.27
CA THR A 94 9.16 5.20 -20.61
C THR A 94 8.35 6.49 -20.61
N VAL A 95 8.74 7.44 -21.46
CA VAL A 95 8.04 8.73 -21.61
C VAL A 95 6.60 8.54 -22.13
N GLU A 96 6.37 7.52 -22.96
CA GLU A 96 5.04 7.18 -23.48
C GLU A 96 4.09 6.71 -22.38
N GLU A 97 4.54 5.88 -21.45
CA GLU A 97 3.73 5.49 -20.30
C GLU A 97 3.46 6.69 -19.37
N LEU A 98 4.42 7.62 -19.27
CA LEU A 98 4.27 8.82 -18.44
C LEU A 98 3.20 9.74 -19.04
N ASP A 99 3.31 10.00 -20.35
CA ASP A 99 2.31 10.77 -21.10
C ASP A 99 0.92 10.12 -20.97
N ALA A 100 0.81 8.80 -21.14
CA ALA A 100 -0.46 8.09 -21.03
C ALA A 100 -1.12 8.26 -19.63
N VAL A 101 -0.33 8.17 -18.55
CA VAL A 101 -0.84 8.35 -17.18
C VAL A 101 -1.24 9.81 -16.93
N LEU A 102 -0.42 10.77 -17.36
CA LEU A 102 -0.73 12.20 -17.21
C LEU A 102 -1.96 12.58 -18.05
N ALA A 103 -2.05 12.14 -19.29
CA ALA A 103 -3.20 12.34 -20.16
C ALA A 103 -4.48 11.73 -19.57
N ALA A 104 -4.40 10.54 -18.97
CA ALA A 104 -5.55 9.95 -18.26
C ALA A 104 -5.99 10.84 -17.08
N SER A 105 -5.07 11.37 -16.30
CA SER A 105 -5.40 12.28 -15.18
C SER A 105 -6.02 13.59 -15.67
N CYS A 106 -5.48 14.20 -16.73
CA CYS A 106 -6.03 15.40 -17.35
C CYS A 106 -7.44 15.17 -17.92
N ARG A 107 -7.72 14.01 -18.50
CA ARG A 107 -9.06 13.67 -19.00
C ARG A 107 -10.11 13.55 -17.89
N VAL A 108 -9.71 13.13 -16.68
CA VAL A 108 -10.63 12.96 -15.54
C VAL A 108 -10.78 14.25 -14.75
N LEU A 109 -9.69 15.00 -14.51
CA LEU A 109 -9.66 16.13 -13.57
C LEU A 109 -9.45 17.50 -14.24
N GLY A 110 -9.20 17.54 -15.56
CA GLY A 110 -8.80 18.76 -16.27
C GLY A 110 -7.37 19.21 -15.99
N GLN A 111 -6.66 18.54 -15.08
CA GLN A 111 -5.28 18.84 -14.69
C GLN A 111 -4.54 17.57 -14.26
N PRO A 112 -3.20 17.55 -14.35
CA PRO A 112 -2.43 16.40 -13.92
C PRO A 112 -2.44 16.24 -12.39
N THR A 113 -2.53 14.99 -11.92
CA THR A 113 -2.42 14.68 -10.49
C THR A 113 -1.00 14.95 -9.98
N LYS A 114 -0.87 15.28 -8.69
CA LYS A 114 0.45 15.43 -8.03
C LYS A 114 1.13 14.10 -7.70
N TYR A 115 0.62 13.01 -8.23
CA TYR A 115 1.20 11.69 -8.13
C TYR A 115 0.98 10.95 -9.44
N VAL A 116 1.86 10.00 -9.72
CA VAL A 116 1.80 9.14 -10.90
C VAL A 116 1.60 7.72 -10.40
N LEU A 117 0.45 7.12 -10.72
CA LEU A 117 0.14 5.74 -10.36
C LEU A 117 0.25 4.86 -11.61
N THR A 118 0.88 3.70 -11.47
CA THR A 118 0.83 2.65 -12.49
C THR A 118 0.50 1.32 -11.84
N TYR A 119 0.08 0.38 -12.67
CA TYR A 119 -0.16 -1.00 -12.25
C TYR A 119 0.72 -1.94 -13.06
N ARG A 120 1.58 -2.69 -12.37
CA ARG A 120 2.40 -3.73 -12.99
C ARG A 120 1.80 -5.10 -12.69
N PRO A 121 1.52 -5.92 -13.71
CA PRO A 121 1.07 -7.29 -13.50
C PRO A 121 2.15 -8.06 -12.74
N ALA A 122 1.73 -8.98 -11.87
CA ALA A 122 2.68 -9.82 -11.15
C ALA A 122 3.40 -10.72 -12.15
N GLU A 123 4.73 -10.64 -12.21
CA GLU A 123 5.54 -11.59 -12.97
C GLU A 123 5.27 -13.01 -12.46
N LYS A 124 5.05 -13.94 -13.40
CA LYS A 124 4.88 -15.36 -13.07
C LYS A 124 6.23 -15.92 -12.62
N LYS A 125 6.48 -15.95 -11.30
CA LYS A 125 7.62 -16.68 -10.73
C LYS A 125 7.38 -18.18 -10.90
N HIS A 126 7.99 -18.79 -11.92
CA HIS A 126 8.06 -20.25 -12.06
C HIS A 126 9.14 -20.79 -11.11
N GLY A 127 8.74 -21.40 -9.99
CA GLY A 127 9.68 -22.06 -9.08
C GLY A 127 9.00 -22.96 -8.06
N LEU A 128 9.62 -24.10 -7.72
CA LEU A 128 9.13 -25.13 -6.79
C LEU A 128 8.78 -24.56 -5.40
N HIS A 129 9.57 -23.58 -4.95
CA HIS A 129 9.41 -22.88 -3.66
C HIS A 129 8.06 -22.14 -3.56
N SER A 130 7.47 -21.73 -4.69
CA SER A 130 6.17 -21.05 -4.73
C SER A 130 4.99 -21.97 -4.42
N ALA A 131 5.13 -23.28 -4.59
CA ALA A 131 4.06 -24.24 -4.35
C ALA A 131 3.88 -24.49 -2.85
N LEU A 132 5.00 -24.69 -2.13
CA LEU A 132 5.01 -24.84 -0.68
C LEU A 132 4.51 -23.56 0.01
N GLN A 133 4.95 -22.40 -0.47
CA GLN A 133 4.53 -21.09 0.04
C GLN A 133 3.03 -20.82 -0.25
N ARG A 134 2.51 -21.26 -1.40
CA ARG A 134 1.07 -21.22 -1.72
C ARG A 134 0.26 -22.15 -0.81
N TRP A 135 0.77 -23.34 -0.50
CA TRP A 135 0.10 -24.27 0.40
C TRP A 135 0.04 -23.72 1.83
N MET A 136 1.17 -23.21 2.34
CA MET A 136 1.26 -22.53 3.65
C MET A 136 0.34 -21.31 3.74
N ALA A 137 0.35 -20.44 2.71
CA ALA A 137 -0.52 -19.28 2.67
C ALA A 137 -2.01 -19.64 2.61
N LYS A 138 -2.37 -20.74 1.93
CA LYS A 138 -3.76 -21.22 1.86
C LYS A 138 -4.23 -21.81 3.19
N ALA A 139 -3.35 -22.47 3.93
CA ALA A 139 -3.62 -23.01 5.25
C ALA A 139 -3.79 -21.90 6.32
N VAL A 140 -3.03 -20.80 6.20
CA VAL A 140 -3.06 -19.69 7.17
C VAL A 140 -4.13 -18.63 6.85
N TYR A 141 -4.36 -18.32 5.57
CA TYR A 141 -5.15 -17.14 5.17
C TYR A 141 -6.47 -17.44 4.45
N GLY A 142 -6.80 -18.71 4.23
CA GLY A 142 -8.04 -19.11 3.56
C GLY A 142 -8.10 -18.74 2.07
N ASN A 143 -9.19 -19.16 1.41
CA ASN A 143 -9.35 -19.07 -0.05
C ASN A 143 -9.84 -17.67 -0.47
N ARG A 144 -8.97 -16.65 -0.48
CA ARG A 144 -9.32 -15.34 -1.05
C ARG A 144 -9.46 -15.47 -2.58
N LYS A 145 -10.66 -15.24 -3.11
CA LYS A 145 -10.92 -15.10 -4.56
C LYS A 145 -9.85 -14.20 -5.17
N SER A 146 -9.22 -14.63 -6.27
CA SER A 146 -8.07 -13.95 -6.84
C SER A 146 -8.43 -12.54 -7.33
N ARG A 147 -8.30 -11.56 -6.44
CA ARG A 147 -8.14 -10.15 -6.78
C ARG A 147 -6.96 -10.04 -7.76
N ILE A 148 -7.07 -9.12 -8.71
CA ILE A 148 -6.10 -8.86 -9.79
C ILE A 148 -4.67 -9.00 -9.25
N ARG A 149 -3.89 -9.93 -9.81
CA ARG A 149 -2.51 -10.21 -9.36
C ARG A 149 -1.56 -9.18 -9.96
N GLY A 150 -0.94 -8.37 -9.10
CA GLY A 150 -0.02 -7.33 -9.52
C GLY A 150 0.19 -6.27 -8.44
N ARG A 151 1.10 -5.35 -8.74
CA ARG A 151 1.58 -4.33 -7.81
C ARG A 151 1.18 -2.97 -8.35
N ALA A 152 0.45 -2.21 -7.53
CA ALA A 152 0.26 -0.79 -7.77
C ALA A 152 1.51 -0.08 -7.25
N VAL A 153 2.08 0.77 -8.10
CA VAL A 153 3.28 1.55 -7.77
C VAL A 153 2.96 3.02 -8.01
N VAL A 154 3.37 3.88 -7.08
CA VAL A 154 3.08 5.31 -7.10
C VAL A 154 4.38 6.11 -6.95
N ALA A 155 4.52 7.16 -7.75
CA ALA A 155 5.52 8.19 -7.53
C ALA A 155 4.81 9.46 -7.06
N LEU A 156 5.38 10.13 -6.06
CA LEU A 156 4.83 11.36 -5.50
C LEU A 156 5.63 12.56 -6.00
N HIS A 157 4.93 13.60 -6.44
CA HIS A 157 5.56 14.91 -6.68
C HIS A 157 5.98 15.52 -5.34
N SER A 158 7.03 16.34 -5.35
CA SER A 158 7.54 17.07 -4.16
C SER A 158 6.46 17.90 -3.45
N ASP A 159 5.53 18.49 -4.21
CA ASP A 159 4.41 19.29 -3.68
C ASP A 159 3.14 18.48 -3.36
N ALA A 160 3.23 17.15 -3.33
CA ALA A 160 2.09 16.28 -3.01
C ALA A 160 1.68 16.43 -1.54
N ALA A 161 0.42 16.78 -1.31
CA ALA A 161 -0.14 16.88 0.03
C ALA A 161 -0.64 15.52 0.53
N THR A 162 -0.96 15.45 1.83
CA THR A 162 -1.55 14.25 2.44
C THR A 162 -2.83 13.79 1.73
N SER A 163 -3.63 14.74 1.22
CA SER A 163 -4.80 14.44 0.39
C SER A 163 -4.42 13.66 -0.87
N ASP A 164 -3.34 14.04 -1.55
CA ASP A 164 -2.87 13.40 -2.78
C ASP A 164 -2.39 11.97 -2.50
N ILE A 165 -1.68 11.76 -1.38
CA ILE A 165 -1.23 10.43 -0.94
C ILE A 165 -2.44 9.51 -0.67
N LEU A 166 -3.44 10.02 0.04
CA LEU A 166 -4.65 9.25 0.35
C LEU A 166 -5.51 9.02 -0.91
N CYS A 167 -5.52 9.96 -1.86
CA CYS A 167 -6.14 9.76 -3.17
C CYS A 167 -5.45 8.64 -3.95
N ALA A 168 -4.11 8.61 -3.96
CA ALA A 168 -3.35 7.54 -4.60
C ALA A 168 -3.65 6.16 -3.98
N LEU A 169 -3.76 6.10 -2.64
CA LEU A 169 -4.16 4.89 -1.91
C LEU A 169 -5.60 4.45 -2.27
N LEU A 170 -6.55 5.38 -2.28
CA LEU A 170 -7.93 5.12 -2.70
C LEU A 170 -7.98 4.64 -4.15
N GLN A 171 -7.23 5.26 -5.05
CA GLN A 171 -7.17 4.86 -6.46
C GLN A 171 -6.63 3.44 -6.60
N ALA A 172 -5.52 3.11 -5.95
CA ALA A 172 -4.99 1.75 -5.92
C ALA A 172 -6.01 0.74 -5.36
N ALA A 173 -6.77 1.16 -4.34
CA ALA A 173 -7.80 0.34 -3.72
C ALA A 173 -9.03 0.12 -4.59
N HIS A 174 -9.46 1.14 -5.34
CA HIS A 174 -10.54 1.03 -6.33
C HIS A 174 -10.10 0.20 -7.52
N LEU A 175 -8.88 0.41 -8.03
CA LEU A 175 -8.34 -0.34 -9.17
C LEU A 175 -8.44 -1.86 -8.95
N ARG A 176 -8.13 -2.32 -7.72
CA ARG A 176 -8.24 -3.74 -7.33
C ARG A 176 -9.67 -4.27 -7.17
N ARG A 177 -10.66 -3.37 -7.11
CA ARG A 177 -12.09 -3.69 -6.97
C ARG A 177 -12.87 -3.46 -8.27
N LEU A 178 -12.21 -2.98 -9.33
CA LEU A 178 -12.87 -2.82 -10.61
C LEU A 178 -13.29 -4.18 -11.17
N PRO A 179 -14.47 -4.26 -11.80
CA PRO A 179 -14.91 -5.46 -12.46
C PRO A 179 -14.01 -5.77 -13.66
N TYR A 180 -13.84 -7.07 -13.94
CA TYR A 180 -13.25 -7.50 -15.19
C TYR A 180 -14.19 -7.15 -16.35
N ARG A 181 -13.63 -6.59 -17.42
CA ARG A 181 -14.35 -6.25 -18.66
C ARG A 181 -13.83 -7.11 -19.79
N ALA A 182 -14.64 -8.10 -20.21
CA ALA A 182 -14.30 -9.02 -21.29
C ALA A 182 -14.44 -8.40 -22.68
N ASP A 183 -15.15 -7.28 -22.77
CA ASP A 183 -15.47 -6.56 -24.00
C ASP A 183 -14.35 -5.63 -24.48
N LEU A 184 -13.32 -5.40 -23.65
CA LEU A 184 -12.20 -4.50 -23.95
C LEU A 184 -10.92 -5.26 -24.27
N THR A 185 -10.10 -4.67 -25.14
CA THR A 185 -8.71 -5.13 -25.31
C THR A 185 -7.90 -4.87 -24.04
N ALA A 186 -6.74 -5.52 -23.88
CA ALA A 186 -5.90 -5.33 -22.70
C ALA A 186 -5.50 -3.86 -22.47
N GLU A 187 -5.20 -3.12 -23.53
CA GLU A 187 -4.82 -1.71 -23.46
C GLU A 187 -6.01 -0.81 -23.13
N GLN A 188 -7.16 -1.03 -23.78
CA GLN A 188 -8.41 -0.32 -23.48
C GLN A 188 -8.89 -0.60 -22.05
N ALA A 189 -8.75 -1.83 -21.58
CA ALA A 189 -9.06 -2.20 -20.20
C ALA A 189 -8.13 -1.50 -19.20
N ARG A 190 -6.82 -1.37 -19.53
CA ARG A 190 -5.85 -0.65 -18.70
C ARG A 190 -6.19 0.83 -18.61
N SER A 191 -6.42 1.51 -19.73
CA SER A 191 -6.77 2.94 -19.74
C SER A 191 -8.09 3.21 -19.02
N TRP A 192 -9.13 2.44 -19.33
CA TRP A 192 -10.42 2.52 -18.63
C TRP A 192 -10.26 2.31 -17.12
N ALA A 193 -9.50 1.30 -16.69
CA ALA A 193 -9.30 1.00 -15.28
C ALA A 193 -8.56 2.12 -14.54
N MET A 194 -7.55 2.73 -15.18
CA MET A 194 -6.81 3.85 -14.61
C MET A 194 -7.70 5.09 -14.44
N GLU A 195 -8.52 5.42 -15.44
CA GLU A 195 -9.43 6.55 -15.40
C GLU A 195 -10.57 6.35 -14.39
N GLU A 196 -11.21 5.17 -14.43
CA GLU A 196 -12.35 4.86 -13.57
C GLU A 196 -11.93 4.74 -12.10
N SER A 197 -10.75 4.16 -11.82
CA SER A 197 -10.21 4.13 -10.46
C SER A 197 -9.91 5.53 -9.93
N LEU A 198 -9.36 6.43 -10.75
CA LEU A 198 -9.10 7.83 -10.37
C LEU A 198 -10.41 8.58 -10.10
N ARG A 199 -11.40 8.43 -10.98
CA ARG A 199 -12.72 9.06 -10.83
C ARG A 199 -13.39 8.66 -9.51
N ARG A 200 -13.34 7.37 -9.16
CA ARG A 200 -13.86 6.87 -7.87
C ARG A 200 -13.07 7.42 -6.70
N ALA A 201 -11.74 7.39 -6.79
CA ALA A 201 -10.88 7.88 -5.71
C ALA A 201 -11.14 9.34 -5.37
N VAL A 202 -11.23 10.22 -6.38
CA VAL A 202 -11.48 11.65 -6.18
C VAL A 202 -12.88 11.90 -5.62
N ARG A 203 -13.90 11.19 -6.11
CA ARG A 203 -15.26 11.26 -5.58
C ARG A 203 -15.30 10.88 -4.09
N ASP A 204 -14.58 9.83 -3.72
CA ASP A 204 -14.65 9.19 -2.41
C ASP A 204 -13.68 9.83 -1.38
N GLN A 205 -12.68 10.58 -1.86
CA GLN A 205 -11.61 11.18 -1.05
C GLN A 205 -12.14 12.05 0.10
N GLN A 206 -13.07 12.97 -0.19
CA GLN A 206 -13.54 13.91 0.83
C GLN A 206 -14.39 13.20 1.90
N SER A 207 -15.26 12.26 1.49
CA SER A 207 -16.03 11.44 2.43
C SER A 207 -15.14 10.58 3.30
N PHE A 208 -14.11 9.96 2.71
CA PHE A 208 -13.13 9.15 3.43
C PHE A 208 -12.38 9.98 4.48
N MET A 209 -11.87 11.16 4.09
CA MET A 209 -11.15 12.06 5.00
C MET A 209 -12.02 12.52 6.17
N ARG A 210 -13.27 12.90 5.90
CA ARG A 210 -14.22 13.29 6.95
C ARG A 210 -14.52 12.14 7.90
N ALA A 211 -14.79 10.95 7.37
CA ALA A 211 -15.06 9.76 8.17
C ALA A 211 -13.84 9.35 9.01
N ALA A 212 -12.64 9.44 8.45
CA ALA A 212 -11.41 9.14 9.17
C ALA A 212 -11.20 10.13 10.32
N SER A 213 -11.40 11.42 10.06
CA SER A 213 -11.32 12.46 11.09
C SER A 213 -12.41 12.34 12.17
N SER A 214 -13.63 11.93 11.84
CA SER A 214 -14.69 11.73 12.85
C SER A 214 -14.41 10.56 13.79
N GLU A 215 -13.74 9.52 13.31
CA GLU A 215 -13.23 8.42 14.15
C GLU A 215 -11.95 8.80 14.92
N GLY A 216 -11.47 10.04 14.76
CA GLY A 216 -10.33 10.62 15.48
C GLY A 216 -8.96 10.37 14.85
N TRP A 217 -8.89 9.83 13.62
CA TRP A 217 -7.62 9.64 12.91
C TRP A 217 -6.99 10.99 12.56
N ILE A 218 -5.66 11.09 12.71
CA ILE A 218 -4.90 12.27 12.31
C ILE A 218 -4.67 12.18 10.80
N THR A 219 -5.51 12.86 10.03
CA THR A 219 -5.49 12.88 8.55
C THR A 219 -4.65 14.02 7.96
N LYS A 220 -4.08 14.90 8.79
CA LYS A 220 -3.25 16.03 8.34
C LYS A 220 -1.91 15.58 7.76
N THR A 221 -1.37 14.47 8.27
CA THR A 221 -0.04 13.99 7.90
C THR A 221 -0.06 12.48 7.81
N VAL A 222 0.42 11.95 6.69
CA VAL A 222 0.69 10.51 6.53
C VAL A 222 2.19 10.28 6.66
N LEU A 223 2.57 9.40 7.58
CA LEU A 223 3.95 9.01 7.82
C LEU A 223 4.38 8.00 6.75
N LEU A 224 5.36 8.42 5.95
CA LEU A 224 6.03 7.60 4.95
C LEU A 224 7.41 7.19 5.45
N SER A 225 7.87 6.00 5.06
CA SER A 225 9.25 5.58 5.34
C SER A 225 10.25 6.42 4.54
N SER A 226 11.54 6.42 4.94
CA SER A 226 12.58 7.15 4.22
C SER A 226 12.71 6.75 2.74
N ALA A 227 12.49 5.48 2.41
CA ALA A 227 12.51 5.00 1.02
C ALA A 227 11.31 5.50 0.20
N GLU A 228 10.17 5.73 0.84
CA GLU A 228 8.92 6.18 0.21
C GLU A 228 8.84 7.71 0.11
N ARG A 229 9.74 8.43 0.79
CA ARG A 229 9.90 9.89 0.68
C ARG A 229 10.68 10.33 -0.56
N ALA A 230 11.05 9.40 -1.45
CA ALA A 230 11.70 9.71 -2.72
C ALA A 230 10.71 10.37 -3.69
N THR A 231 10.48 11.67 -3.50
CA THR A 231 9.65 12.49 -4.38
C THR A 231 10.43 12.92 -5.61
N PHE A 232 9.72 13.15 -6.72
CA PHE A 232 10.29 13.81 -7.88
C PHE A 232 9.87 15.28 -7.93
N HIS A 233 10.71 16.12 -8.53
CA HIS A 233 10.46 17.53 -8.73
C HIS A 233 10.58 17.85 -10.21
N VAL A 234 9.72 18.74 -10.71
CA VAL A 234 9.79 19.25 -12.08
C VAL A 234 9.64 20.76 -12.03
N ASP A 235 10.60 21.45 -12.66
CA ASP A 235 10.55 22.90 -12.80
C ASP A 235 9.30 23.30 -13.61
N GLY A 236 8.47 24.18 -13.06
CA GLY A 236 7.16 24.52 -13.63
C GLY A 236 6.02 23.55 -13.27
N GLY A 237 6.28 22.56 -12.41
CA GLY A 237 5.30 21.65 -11.83
C GLY A 237 4.74 20.61 -12.80
N MET A 238 3.65 19.96 -12.39
CA MET A 238 3.07 18.84 -13.15
C MET A 238 2.49 19.25 -14.52
N GLN A 239 2.06 20.51 -14.68
CA GLN A 239 1.55 21.01 -15.97
C GLN A 239 2.67 21.17 -17.00
N ALA A 240 3.83 21.69 -16.58
CA ALA A 240 5.01 21.76 -17.43
C ALA A 240 5.49 20.36 -17.83
N LEU A 241 5.47 19.41 -16.89
CA LEU A 241 5.78 18.00 -17.19
C LEU A 241 4.85 17.42 -18.26
N ALA A 242 3.53 17.59 -18.09
CA ALA A 242 2.56 17.08 -19.05
C ALA A 242 2.76 17.67 -20.45
N LYS A 243 3.03 18.97 -20.54
CA LYS A 243 3.33 19.63 -21.81
C LYS A 243 4.61 19.12 -22.45
N ALA A 244 5.69 18.99 -21.68
CA ALA A 244 6.97 18.48 -22.17
C ALA A 244 6.88 17.03 -22.68
N CYS A 245 6.09 16.19 -22.02
CA CYS A 245 5.82 14.82 -22.47
C CYS A 245 5.10 14.82 -23.83
N GLN A 246 4.07 15.64 -24.00
CA GLN A 246 3.33 15.75 -25.26
C GLN A 246 4.20 16.22 -26.43
N GLU A 247 5.07 17.22 -26.21
CA GLU A 247 6.01 17.71 -27.22
C GLU A 247 7.00 16.61 -27.63
N THR A 248 7.52 15.84 -26.66
CA THR A 248 8.50 14.77 -26.91
C THR A 248 7.88 13.59 -27.67
N VAL A 249 6.65 13.19 -27.31
CA VAL A 249 5.93 12.10 -27.99
C VAL A 249 5.48 12.54 -29.39
N GLY A 250 5.03 13.80 -29.53
CA GLY A 250 4.63 14.39 -30.81
C GLY A 250 5.79 14.49 -31.80
N SER A 251 7.02 14.78 -31.33
CA SER A 251 8.21 14.83 -32.18
C SER A 251 8.71 13.46 -32.66
N ARG A 252 8.23 12.34 -32.10
CA ARG A 252 8.64 10.97 -32.46
C ARG A 252 7.66 10.25 -33.41
N ARG A 253 6.51 10.85 -33.71
CA ARG A 253 5.53 10.34 -34.67
C ARG A 253 5.68 11.05 -36.00
#